data_AF-A0A918F3Z7-F1
#
_entry.id   AF-A0A918F3Z7-F1
#
_cell.length_a   1.000
_cell.length_b   1.000
_cell.length_c   1.000
_cell.angle_alpha   90.00
_cell.angle_beta   90.00
_cell.angle_gamma   90.00
#
_symmetry.space_group_name_H-M   'P 1'
#
loop_
_entity.id
_entity.type
_entity.pdbx_description
1 polymer ?
#
loop_
_entity_poly.entity_id
_entity_poly.type
_entity_poly.pdbx_seq_one_letter_code
_entity_poly.pdbx_strand_id
1 'polypeptide(L)'
;MPDSQRASGSYTRGMKHAAMRIENFIEEVWVVCPHCSATGYIRWAFRGSAQLVCPTCSATRERKVNRWTYGIAFDPFFQLPLRLQTPLKMKTLWAYNPAHLAYLKAFLLDPKRDVAASFSSTVVERLPRWLLTTRRRELERAFARIERPK
;
A
#
# COMPACT_ATOMS: atom_id res chain seq x y z
N MET A 1 9.06 10.06 21.17
CA MET A 1 7.90 9.19 20.88
C MET A 1 6.77 10.09 20.39
N PRO A 2 6.51 10.25 19.08
CA PRO A 2 5.32 10.95 18.63
C PRO A 2 4.21 9.98 18.25
N ASP A 3 3.01 10.38 18.69
CA ASP A 3 1.70 9.74 18.63
C ASP A 3 1.35 8.95 17.37
N SER A 4 1.08 7.67 17.60
CA SER A 4 0.48 6.69 16.69
C SER A 4 -1.06 6.83 16.61
N GLN A 5 -1.60 8.05 16.51
CA GLN A 5 -3.05 8.26 16.46
C GLN A 5 -3.48 9.30 15.42
N ARG A 6 -3.56 8.86 14.16
CA ARG A 6 -4.60 9.27 13.19
C ARG A 6 -4.49 8.40 11.93
N ALA A 7 -4.95 7.16 12.05
CA ALA A 7 -5.32 6.34 10.90
C ALA A 7 -6.84 6.10 10.95
N SER A 8 -7.62 7.19 10.87
CA SER A 8 -9.07 7.12 10.70
C SER A 8 -9.40 6.94 9.21
N GLY A 9 -8.98 5.80 8.65
CA GLY A 9 -9.51 5.29 7.39
C GLY A 9 -10.69 4.37 7.70
N SER A 10 -11.90 4.92 7.73
CA SER A 10 -13.15 4.22 8.02
C SER A 10 -13.58 3.31 6.86
N TYR A 11 -12.77 2.34 6.48
CA TYR A 11 -13.06 1.41 5.37
C TYR A 11 -13.82 0.15 5.80
N THR A 12 -14.20 0.01 7.08
CA THR A 12 -14.48 -1.30 7.69
C THR A 12 -15.94 -1.62 8.04
N ARG A 13 -16.94 -0.90 7.53
CA ARG A 13 -18.35 -1.28 7.80
C ARG A 13 -19.10 -1.68 6.54
N GLY A 14 -18.94 -2.95 6.13
CA GLY A 14 -19.91 -3.68 5.29
C GLY A 14 -19.54 -3.97 3.83
N MET A 15 -18.39 -3.54 3.32
CA MET A 15 -17.98 -3.84 1.93
C MET A 15 -17.23 -5.17 1.83
N LYS A 16 -17.68 -6.05 0.93
CA LYS A 16 -16.96 -7.29 0.58
C LYS A 16 -15.58 -6.92 0.05
N HIS A 17 -14.54 -7.67 0.46
CA HIS A 17 -13.15 -7.43 0.05
C HIS A 17 -13.04 -7.21 -1.48
N ALA A 18 -13.75 -8.03 -2.26
CA ALA A 18 -13.78 -7.96 -3.72
C ALA A 18 -14.17 -6.62 -4.35
N ALA A 19 -14.72 -5.63 -3.63
CA ALA A 19 -15.11 -4.33 -4.18
C ALA A 19 -14.06 -3.22 -4.02
N MET A 20 -12.96 -3.45 -3.28
CA MET A 20 -11.97 -2.40 -3.02
C MET A 20 -11.10 -2.12 -4.25
N ARG A 21 -10.93 -0.83 -4.57
CA ARG A 21 -10.09 -0.36 -5.67
C ARG A 21 -8.76 0.18 -5.12
N ILE A 22 -7.72 0.19 -5.95
CA ILE A 22 -6.38 0.60 -5.52
C ILE A 22 -6.33 2.08 -5.15
N GLU A 23 -7.18 2.89 -5.78
CA GLU A 23 -7.41 4.30 -5.50
C GLU A 23 -7.96 4.54 -4.07
N ASN A 24 -8.57 3.54 -3.44
CA ASN A 24 -9.04 3.70 -2.06
C ASN A 24 -7.88 3.74 -1.05
N PHE A 25 -6.65 3.44 -1.47
CA PHE A 25 -5.49 3.37 -0.58
C PHE A 25 -4.44 4.45 -0.88
N ILE A 26 -4.71 5.39 -1.79
CA ILE A 26 -3.72 6.43 -2.19
C ILE A 26 -3.83 7.74 -1.40
N GLU A 27 -4.84 7.88 -0.54
CA GLU A 27 -5.01 9.06 0.33
C GLU A 27 -3.78 9.26 1.23
N GLU A 28 -3.22 8.16 1.71
CA GLU A 28 -1.96 8.12 2.45
C GLU A 28 -1.09 6.97 1.94
N VAL A 29 0.13 7.30 1.52
CA VAL A 29 1.13 6.33 1.02
C VAL A 29 2.40 6.43 1.85
N TRP A 30 2.84 5.31 2.41
CA TRP A 30 4.04 5.21 3.23
C TRP A 30 5.26 4.94 2.35
N VAL A 31 6.24 5.84 2.42
CA VAL A 31 7.45 5.83 1.60
C VAL A 31 8.71 5.89 2.44
N VAL A 32 9.84 5.53 1.84
CA VAL A 32 11.15 5.81 2.43
C VAL A 32 11.48 7.27 2.14
N CYS A 33 11.77 8.05 3.20
CA CYS A 33 12.17 9.45 3.05
C CYS A 33 13.48 9.53 2.26
N PRO A 34 13.56 10.35 1.20
CA PRO A 34 14.79 10.50 0.42
C PRO A 34 15.91 11.24 1.17
N HIS A 35 15.60 11.92 2.28
CA HIS A 35 16.58 12.72 3.03
C HIS A 35 17.22 11.97 4.20
N CYS A 36 16.45 11.16 4.93
CA CYS A 36 16.93 10.48 6.14
C CYS A 36 16.64 8.97 6.17
N SER A 37 16.06 8.43 5.10
CA SER A 37 15.65 7.02 4.99
C SER A 37 14.63 6.52 6.03
N ALA A 38 14.16 7.38 6.94
CA ALA A 38 13.06 7.07 7.85
C ALA A 38 11.72 6.96 7.09
N THR A 39 10.68 6.51 7.79
CA THR A 39 9.33 6.44 7.22
C THR A 39 8.78 7.84 6.97
N GLY A 40 8.48 8.17 5.72
CA GLY A 40 7.70 9.33 5.32
C GLY A 40 6.29 8.93 4.88
N TYR A 41 5.38 9.88 4.86
CA TYR A 41 4.03 9.70 4.35
C TYR A 41 3.74 10.74 3.28
N ILE A 42 3.12 10.28 2.19
CA ILE A 42 2.59 11.14 1.14
C ILE A 42 1.09 11.20 1.34
N ARG A 43 0.56 12.41 1.45
CA ARG A 43 -0.87 12.68 1.54
C ARG A 43 -1.36 13.25 0.22
N TRP A 44 -2.46 12.70 -0.27
CA TRP A 44 -3.18 13.27 -1.39
C TRP A 44 -4.06 14.42 -0.89
N ALA A 45 -3.82 15.63 -1.39
CA ALA A 45 -4.62 16.80 -1.08
C ALA A 45 -5.74 17.01 -2.10
N PHE A 46 -6.87 17.52 -1.61
CA PHE A 46 -7.98 17.97 -2.45
C PHE A 46 -7.45 19.07 -3.41
N ARG A 47 -7.71 18.93 -4.71
CA ARG A 47 -7.20 19.74 -5.87
C ARG A 47 -5.99 19.20 -6.64
N GLY A 48 -5.65 17.93 -6.51
CA GLY A 48 -4.67 17.37 -7.43
C GLY A 48 -3.22 17.53 -6.99
N SER A 49 -2.95 17.84 -5.72
CA SER A 49 -1.57 17.90 -5.21
C SER A 49 -1.29 16.76 -4.23
N ALA A 50 -0.05 16.27 -4.26
CA ALA A 50 0.46 15.31 -3.30
C ALA A 50 1.51 15.99 -2.43
N GLN A 51 1.47 15.76 -1.12
CA GLN A 51 2.41 16.31 -0.16
C GLN A 51 3.14 15.19 0.56
N LEU A 52 4.46 15.11 0.36
CA LEU A 52 5.37 14.30 1.16
C LEU A 52 5.67 15.03 2.47
N VAL A 53 5.58 14.31 3.58
CA VAL A 53 5.98 14.78 4.90
C VAL A 53 6.79 13.67 5.60
N CYS A 54 7.94 14.04 6.15
CA CYS A 54 8.74 13.15 7.00
C CYS A 54 8.70 13.65 8.45
N PRO A 55 8.22 12.84 9.42
CA PRO A 55 8.16 13.22 10.83
C PRO A 55 9.54 13.19 11.52
N THR A 56 10.54 12.54 10.92
CA THR A 56 11.88 12.38 11.53
C THR A 56 12.81 13.54 11.23
N CYS A 57 12.85 14.00 9.97
CA CYS A 57 13.73 15.10 9.55
C CYS A 57 12.97 16.36 9.15
N SER A 58 11.64 16.37 9.31
CA SER A 58 10.75 17.49 8.94
C SER A 58 10.76 17.85 7.45
N ALA A 59 11.37 17.02 6.60
CA ALA A 59 11.36 17.23 5.16
C ALA A 59 9.93 17.21 4.64
N THR A 60 9.55 18.29 3.95
CA THR A 60 8.24 18.44 3.34
C THR A 60 8.42 18.78 1.86
N ARG A 61 7.61 18.17 0.99
CA ARG A 61 7.62 18.46 -0.44
C ARG A 61 6.22 18.37 -1.01
N GLU A 62 5.77 19.38 -1.72
CA GLU A 62 4.50 19.35 -2.45
C GLU A 62 4.74 19.21 -3.95
N ARG A 63 3.84 18.50 -4.63
CA ARG A 63 3.84 18.41 -6.08
C ARG A 63 2.41 18.38 -6.61
N LYS A 64 2.13 19.18 -7.64
CA LYS A 64 0.91 19.03 -8.43
C LYS A 64 1.01 17.74 -9.26
N VAL A 65 -0.08 17.00 -9.30
CA VAL A 65 -0.16 15.71 -9.97
C VAL A 65 -1.34 15.75 -10.93
N ASN A 66 -0.97 15.69 -12.20
CA ASN A 66 -1.85 15.71 -13.36
C ASN A 66 -1.93 14.32 -14.02
N ARG A 67 -1.06 13.39 -13.61
CA ARG A 67 -1.10 11.97 -13.97
C ARG A 67 -0.39 11.14 -12.91
N TRP A 68 -0.92 9.95 -12.64
CA TRP A 68 -0.33 8.98 -11.71
C TRP A 68 -0.24 7.60 -12.35
N THR A 69 0.71 6.81 -11.88
CA THR A 69 0.89 5.41 -12.27
C THR A 69 0.80 4.55 -11.03
N TYR A 70 -0.02 3.51 -11.07
CA TYR A 70 -0.25 2.60 -9.96
C TYR A 70 0.02 1.16 -10.39
N GLY A 71 0.23 0.27 -9.41
CA GLY A 71 0.52 -1.14 -9.68
C GLY A 71 2.01 -1.47 -9.75
N ILE A 72 2.87 -0.57 -9.26
CA ILE A 72 4.32 -0.79 -9.12
C ILE A 72 4.73 -0.59 -7.65
N ALA A 73 5.92 -1.06 -7.26
CA ALA A 73 6.43 -0.96 -5.90
C ALA A 73 6.95 0.45 -5.52
N PHE A 74 6.33 1.48 -6.09
CA PHE A 74 6.67 2.89 -5.92
C PHE A 74 5.40 3.70 -5.67
N ASP A 75 5.54 4.85 -5.02
CA ASP A 75 4.41 5.72 -4.81
C ASP A 75 3.93 6.33 -6.15
N PRO A 76 2.61 6.49 -6.37
CA PRO A 76 2.06 6.95 -7.65
C PRO A 76 2.40 8.40 -8.01
N PHE A 77 2.87 9.16 -7.03
CA PHE A 77 3.15 10.57 -7.13
C PHE A 77 4.67 10.73 -7.31
N PHE A 78 5.43 10.80 -6.23
CA PHE A 78 6.86 11.12 -6.24
C PHE A 78 7.76 10.02 -6.79
N GLN A 79 7.24 8.82 -7.10
CA GLN A 79 8.00 7.64 -7.52
C GLN A 79 9.09 7.24 -6.52
N LEU A 80 8.85 7.51 -5.25
CA LEU A 80 9.68 7.09 -4.13
C LEU A 80 9.41 5.63 -3.79
N PRO A 81 10.44 4.90 -3.31
CA PRO A 81 10.28 3.51 -2.91
C PRO A 81 9.32 3.41 -1.72
N LEU A 82 8.40 2.45 -1.80
CA LEU A 82 7.43 2.21 -0.73
C LEU A 82 8.14 1.70 0.53
N ARG A 83 7.65 2.15 1.68
CA ARG A 83 8.16 1.70 2.97
C ARG A 83 7.75 0.25 3.25
N LEU A 84 6.52 -0.07 2.87
CA LEU A 84 5.91 -1.39 2.98
C LEU A 84 6.20 -2.17 1.70
N GLN A 85 7.43 -2.67 1.60
CA GLN A 85 7.82 -3.62 0.56
C GLN A 85 8.82 -4.66 1.09
N THR A 86 8.74 -5.87 0.55
CA THR A 86 9.66 -6.98 0.84
C THR A 86 9.92 -7.81 -0.42
N PRO A 87 11.15 -8.30 -0.62
CA PRO A 87 11.41 -9.28 -1.66
C PRO A 87 10.69 -10.60 -1.33
N LEU A 88 10.13 -11.21 -2.36
CA LEU A 88 9.45 -12.50 -2.35
C LEU A 88 9.82 -13.25 -3.63
N LYS A 89 10.81 -14.15 -3.52
CA LYS A 89 11.48 -14.82 -4.65
C LYS A 89 12.05 -13.78 -5.64
N MET A 90 11.66 -13.82 -6.90
CA MET A 90 12.10 -12.89 -7.96
C MET A 90 11.20 -11.65 -8.10
N LYS A 91 10.27 -11.44 -7.17
CA LYS A 91 9.28 -10.36 -7.21
C LYS A 91 9.25 -9.61 -5.88
N THR A 92 8.56 -8.48 -5.85
CA THR A 92 8.41 -7.65 -4.66
C THR A 92 6.95 -7.65 -4.25
N LEU A 93 6.68 -8.04 -2.99
CA LEU A 93 5.40 -7.79 -2.35
C LEU A 93 5.44 -6.38 -1.75
N TRP A 94 4.44 -5.57 -2.05
CA TRP A 94 4.35 -4.20 -1.58
C TRP A 94 2.91 -3.80 -1.26
N ALA A 95 2.77 -2.76 -0.45
CA ALA A 95 1.50 -2.12 -0.13
C ALA A 95 1.73 -0.60 0.00
N TYR A 96 0.68 0.19 -0.19
CA TYR A 96 0.78 1.65 -0.04
C TYR A 96 0.74 2.08 1.41
N ASN A 97 -0.11 1.46 2.21
CA ASN A 97 -0.30 1.76 3.62
C ASN A 97 -0.69 0.49 4.38
N PRO A 98 -0.73 0.55 5.73
CA PRO A 98 -1.09 -0.61 6.54
C PRO A 98 -2.50 -1.15 6.24
N ALA A 99 -3.44 -0.29 5.83
CA ALA A 99 -4.79 -0.73 5.45
C ALA A 99 -4.77 -1.58 4.17
N HIS A 100 -4.02 -1.17 3.15
CA HIS A 100 -3.80 -1.95 1.95
C HIS A 100 -3.10 -3.28 2.27
N LEU A 101 -2.10 -3.26 3.16
CA LEU A 101 -1.40 -4.46 3.58
C LEU A 101 -2.34 -5.46 4.29
N ALA A 102 -3.16 -4.97 5.22
CA ALA A 102 -4.14 -5.77 5.93
C ALA A 102 -5.19 -6.37 4.97
N TYR A 103 -5.62 -5.59 3.99
CA TYR A 103 -6.50 -6.04 2.92
C TYR A 103 -5.88 -7.20 2.12
N LEU A 104 -4.64 -7.02 1.65
CA LEU A 104 -3.92 -8.07 0.90
C LEU A 104 -3.73 -9.33 1.73
N LYS A 105 -3.40 -9.18 3.02
CA LYS A 105 -3.23 -10.29 3.96
C LYS A 105 -4.53 -11.06 4.15
N ALA A 106 -5.63 -10.35 4.41
CA ALA A 106 -6.94 -10.98 4.57
C ALA A 106 -7.37 -11.71 3.29
N PHE A 107 -7.19 -11.10 2.12
CA PHE A 107 -7.59 -11.70 0.85
C PHE A 107 -6.72 -12.90 0.44
N LEU A 108 -5.39 -12.77 0.50
CA LEU A 108 -4.47 -13.79 0.01
C LEU A 108 -4.36 -15.00 0.95
N LEU A 109 -4.63 -14.81 2.24
CA LEU A 109 -4.62 -15.91 3.22
C LEU A 109 -5.99 -16.58 3.39
N ASP A 110 -7.06 -16.03 2.81
CA ASP A 110 -8.38 -16.66 2.81
C ASP A 110 -8.38 -17.93 1.93
N PRO A 111 -8.64 -19.12 2.51
CA PRO A 111 -8.77 -20.35 1.73
C PRO A 111 -10.00 -20.36 0.82
N LYS A 112 -11.02 -19.54 1.11
CA LYS A 112 -12.25 -19.39 0.33
C LYS A 112 -12.21 -18.18 -0.61
N ARG A 113 -11.02 -17.63 -0.88
CA ARG A 113 -10.89 -16.47 -1.78
C ARG A 113 -11.55 -16.75 -3.12
N ASP A 114 -12.54 -15.93 -3.45
CA ASP A 114 -13.18 -15.96 -4.76
C ASP A 114 -12.48 -14.94 -5.66
N VAL A 115 -11.75 -15.44 -6.65
CA VAL A 115 -11.07 -14.63 -7.67
C VAL A 115 -12.02 -14.34 -8.84
N ALA A 116 -13.17 -15.00 -8.92
CA ALA A 116 -14.12 -14.93 -10.02
C ALA A 116 -15.12 -13.77 -9.91
N ALA A 117 -14.97 -12.88 -8.92
CA ALA A 117 -15.75 -11.65 -8.85
C ALA A 117 -15.28 -10.69 -9.96
N SER A 118 -15.88 -10.83 -11.14
CA SER A 118 -15.72 -10.03 -12.36
C SER A 118 -15.95 -8.53 -12.10
N PHE A 119 -14.98 -7.86 -11.50
CA PHE A 119 -14.98 -6.43 -11.26
C PHE A 119 -13.65 -5.86 -11.75
N SER A 120 -13.64 -5.47 -13.04
CA SER A 120 -12.52 -5.04 -13.90
C SER A 120 -11.65 -3.88 -13.41
N SER A 121 -11.79 -3.48 -12.14
CA SER A 121 -11.12 -2.32 -11.55
C SER A 121 -10.73 -2.48 -10.07
N THR A 122 -10.87 -3.68 -9.49
CA THR A 122 -10.61 -3.91 -8.08
C THR A 122 -9.16 -4.32 -7.84
N VAL A 123 -8.65 -4.12 -6.63
CA VAL A 123 -7.28 -4.51 -6.25
C VAL A 123 -7.04 -5.98 -6.57
N VAL A 124 -8.06 -6.83 -6.40
CA VAL A 124 -8.02 -8.28 -6.60
C VAL A 124 -7.70 -8.67 -8.03
N GLU A 125 -8.40 -8.12 -9.01
CA GLU A 125 -8.22 -8.49 -10.42
C GLU A 125 -6.86 -8.01 -10.96
N ARG A 126 -6.34 -6.92 -10.39
CA ARG A 126 -5.02 -6.37 -10.75
C ARG A 126 -3.88 -7.03 -9.99
N LEU A 127 -4.16 -8.00 -9.12
CA LEU A 127 -3.10 -8.75 -8.46
C LEU A 127 -2.32 -9.56 -9.50
N PRO A 128 -0.98 -9.45 -9.50
CA PRO A 128 -0.16 -10.30 -10.33
C PRO A 128 -0.46 -11.78 -10.09
N ARG A 129 -0.59 -12.58 -11.15
CA ARG A 129 -0.86 -14.02 -11.06
C ARG A 129 0.09 -14.76 -10.10
N TRP A 130 1.35 -14.33 -10.02
CA TRP A 130 2.34 -14.93 -9.13
C TRP A 130 1.96 -14.81 -7.64
N LEU A 131 1.27 -13.74 -7.23
CA LEU A 131 0.79 -13.58 -5.84
C LEU A 131 -0.29 -14.60 -5.51
N LEU A 132 -1.19 -14.88 -6.46
CA LEU A 132 -2.28 -15.83 -6.31
C LEU A 132 -1.82 -17.30 -6.27
N THR A 133 -0.68 -17.60 -6.91
CA THR A 133 -0.07 -18.93 -6.96
C THR A 133 1.04 -19.13 -5.93
N THR A 134 1.41 -18.10 -5.17
CA THR A 134 2.42 -18.21 -4.11
C THR A 134 1.90 -19.07 -2.96
N ARG A 135 2.77 -19.91 -2.39
CA ARG A 135 2.40 -20.76 -1.26
C ARG A 135 2.04 -19.91 -0.04
N ARG A 136 0.94 -20.25 0.64
CA ARG A 136 0.45 -19.55 1.84
C ARG A 136 1.55 -19.28 2.88
N ARG A 137 2.38 -20.28 3.19
CA ARG A 137 3.50 -20.15 4.15
C ARG A 137 4.55 -19.10 3.73
N GLU A 138 4.77 -18.92 2.43
CA GLU A 138 5.68 -17.91 1.91
C GLU A 138 5.06 -16.50 2.04
N LEU A 139 3.76 -16.39 1.76
CA LEU A 139 3.01 -15.15 1.97
C LEU A 139 3.01 -14.73 3.43
N GLU A 140 2.72 -15.65 4.36
CA GLU A 140 2.75 -15.38 5.81
C GLU A 140 4.12 -14.87 6.26
N ARG A 141 5.21 -15.50 5.79
CA ARG A 141 6.58 -15.03 6.07
C ARG A 141 6.85 -13.65 5.47
N ALA A 142 6.35 -13.37 4.27
CA ALA A 142 6.51 -12.07 3.63
C ALA A 142 5.74 -10.98 4.38
N PHE A 143 4.48 -11.23 4.77
CA PHE A 143 3.69 -10.33 5.60
C PHE A 143 4.34 -10.09 6.97
N ALA A 144 4.90 -11.12 7.59
CA ALA A 144 5.64 -10.94 8.84
C ALA A 144 6.91 -10.07 8.68
N ARG A 145 7.57 -10.09 7.51
CA ARG A 145 8.77 -9.27 7.25
C ARG A 145 8.45 -7.81 6.98
N ILE A 146 7.39 -7.53 6.23
CA ILE A 146 6.96 -6.18 5.88
C ILE A 146 6.33 -5.45 7.08
N GLU A 147 5.68 -6.18 7.99
CA GLU A 147 5.12 -5.65 9.25
C GLU A 147 6.20 -5.33 10.30
N ARG A 148 7.44 -5.81 10.15
CA ARG A 148 8.51 -5.46 11.08
C ARG A 148 8.85 -3.97 10.97
N PRO A 149 8.95 -3.26 12.11
CA PRO A 149 9.47 -1.90 12.11
C PRO A 149 10.90 -1.93 11.55
N LYS A 150 11.21 -0.93 10.72
CA LYS A 150 12.54 -0.63 10.17
C LYS A 150 12.83 0.84 10.44
#